data_AF-A0A6M0S7Y5-F1
#
_entry.id   AF-A0A6M0S7Y5-F1
#
_cell.length_a   1.000
_cell.length_b   1.000
_cell.length_c   1.000
_cell.angle_alpha   90.00
_cell.angle_beta   90.00
_cell.angle_gamma   90.00
#
_symmetry.space_group_name_H-M   'P 1'
#
loop_
_entity.id
_entity.type
_entity.pdbx_description
1 polymer ?
#
loop_
_entity_poly.entity_id
_entity_poly.type
_entity_poly.pdbx_seq_one_letter_code
_entity_poly.pdbx_strand_id
1 'polypeptide(L)'
;MTPNQAAVTTAITVLLSTTPENRLGQLLKVCLAAKIDGNAHSKAQELFHDTGNLAHWVQDVIGNDGQYTPDEWQALGEMDLLENVEKFVEGLLTEVEAL
;
A
#
# COMPACT_ATOMS: atom_id res chain seq x y z
N MET A 1 26.64 -7.69 -4.36
CA MET A 1 25.57 -6.76 -3.94
C MET A 1 25.27 -7.02 -2.47
N THR A 2 25.23 -5.99 -1.63
CA THR A 2 24.88 -6.13 -0.21
C THR A 2 23.38 -6.44 -0.06
N PRO A 3 22.92 -7.00 1.08
CA PRO A 3 21.49 -7.23 1.31
C PRO A 3 20.64 -5.96 1.14
N ASN A 4 21.14 -4.82 1.61
CA ASN A 4 20.46 -3.53 1.47
C ASN A 4 20.36 -3.08 0.01
N GLN A 5 21.42 -3.28 -0.78
CA GLN A 5 21.39 -2.99 -2.22
C GLN A 5 20.38 -3.89 -2.95
N ALA A 6 20.25 -5.16 -2.54
CA ALA A 6 19.27 -6.09 -3.11
C ALA A 6 17.82 -5.65 -2.81
N ALA A 7 17.55 -5.27 -1.56
CA ALA A 7 16.24 -4.78 -1.14
C ALA A 7 15.85 -3.51 -1.89
N VAL A 8 16.77 -2.54 -1.99
CA VAL A 8 16.54 -1.29 -2.75
C VAL A 8 16.33 -1.56 -4.23
N THR A 9 17.11 -2.47 -4.83
CA THR A 9 16.93 -2.86 -6.24
C THR A 9 15.52 -3.43 -6.46
N THR A 10 15.07 -4.31 -5.57
CA THR A 10 13.73 -4.89 -5.63
C THR A 10 12.65 -3.82 -5.51
N ALA A 11 12.79 -2.90 -4.55
CA ALA A 11 11.84 -1.80 -4.39
C ALA A 11 11.78 -0.89 -5.62
N ILE A 12 12.93 -0.57 -6.23
CA ILE A 12 12.98 0.23 -7.46
C ILE A 12 12.30 -0.51 -8.62
N THR A 13 12.53 -1.81 -8.77
CA THR A 13 11.85 -2.62 -9.81
C THR A 13 10.34 -2.52 -9.68
N VAL A 14 9.80 -2.68 -8.47
CA VAL A 14 8.36 -2.53 -8.20
C VAL A 14 7.86 -1.12 -8.53
N LEU A 15 8.60 -0.08 -8.17
CA LEU A 15 8.22 1.29 -8.48
C LEU A 15 8.26 1.60 -9.98
N LEU A 16 9.14 0.98 -10.74
CA LEU A 16 9.25 1.15 -12.20
C LEU A 16 8.20 0.35 -12.98
N SER A 17 7.69 -0.74 -12.42
CA SER A 17 6.67 -1.59 -13.05
C SER A 17 5.23 -1.20 -12.68
N THR A 18 5.05 -0.23 -11.77
CA THR A 18 3.74 0.21 -11.29
C THR A 18 3.36 1.57 -11.88
N THR A 19 2.07 1.81 -12.08
CA THR A 19 1.55 3.12 -12.50
C THR A 19 0.63 3.69 -11.43
N PRO A 20 0.49 5.03 -11.30
CA PRO A 20 -0.39 5.66 -10.32
C PRO A 20 -1.86 5.22 -10.36
N GLU A 21 -2.30 4.66 -11.49
CA GLU A 21 -3.68 4.23 -11.77
C GLU A 21 -3.95 2.77 -11.43
N ASN A 22 -2.90 1.95 -11.29
CA ASN A 22 -3.05 0.54 -10.95
C ASN A 22 -3.22 0.35 -9.43
N ARG A 23 -3.76 -0.78 -8.99
CA ARG A 23 -4.16 -1.01 -7.60
C ARG A 23 -2.95 -0.98 -6.65
N LEU A 24 -1.83 -1.54 -7.08
CA LEU A 24 -0.59 -1.49 -6.34
C LEU A 24 -0.05 -0.07 -6.22
N GLY A 25 -0.14 0.75 -7.27
CA GLY A 25 0.25 2.15 -7.27
C GLY A 25 -0.62 3.00 -6.35
N GLN A 26 -1.93 2.75 -6.32
CA GLN A 26 -2.85 3.37 -5.38
C GLN A 26 -2.51 3.00 -3.93
N LEU A 27 -2.23 1.73 -3.65
CA LEU A 27 -1.75 1.27 -2.34
C LEU A 27 -0.42 1.94 -1.94
N LEU A 28 0.54 2.00 -2.87
CA LEU A 28 1.85 2.63 -2.64
C LEU A 28 1.72 4.13 -2.34
N LYS A 29 0.79 4.84 -3.00
CA LYS A 29 0.48 6.24 -2.68
C LYS A 29 0.01 6.39 -1.23
N VAL A 30 -0.88 5.52 -0.76
CA VAL A 30 -1.32 5.52 0.64
C VAL A 30 -0.15 5.30 1.59
N CYS A 31 0.69 4.30 1.33
CA CYS A 31 1.87 4.02 2.15
C CYS A 31 2.83 5.21 2.24
N LEU A 32 3.01 5.95 1.13
CA LEU A 32 3.84 7.15 1.09
C LEU A 32 3.20 8.35 1.79
N ALA A 33 1.87 8.51 1.69
CA ALA A 33 1.13 9.57 2.35
C ALA A 33 1.15 9.42 3.88
N ALA A 34 1.00 8.19 4.37
CA ALA A 34 0.91 7.84 5.79
C ALA A 34 2.19 8.10 6.60
N LYS A 35 3.37 8.14 5.96
CA LYS A 35 4.67 8.44 6.58
C LYS A 35 4.91 7.73 7.94
N ILE A 36 4.54 6.45 8.03
CA ILE A 36 4.61 5.69 9.29
C ILE A 36 6.05 5.72 9.85
N ASP A 37 6.21 6.26 11.06
CA ASP A 37 7.47 6.21 11.80
C ASP A 37 7.48 4.99 12.74
N GLY A 38 8.40 4.05 12.50
CA GLY A 38 8.46 2.77 13.21
C GLY A 38 7.39 1.75 12.77
N ASN A 39 7.59 0.47 13.12
CA ASN A 39 6.65 -0.63 12.86
C ASN A 39 6.23 -0.92 11.39
N ALA A 40 6.82 -0.23 10.41
CA ALA A 40 6.51 -0.39 8.97
C ALA A 40 6.62 -1.84 8.48
N HIS A 41 7.57 -2.62 9.01
CA HIS A 41 7.72 -4.03 8.66
C HIS A 41 6.53 -4.88 9.13
N SER A 42 6.04 -4.68 10.37
CA SER A 42 4.84 -5.37 10.88
C SER A 42 3.62 -5.00 10.06
N LYS A 43 3.44 -3.71 9.76
CA LYS A 43 2.33 -3.24 8.93
C LYS A 43 2.34 -3.85 7.54
N ALA A 44 3.50 -3.95 6.90
CA ALA A 44 3.64 -4.62 5.61
C ALA A 44 3.30 -6.13 5.69
N GLN A 45 3.62 -6.79 6.80
CA GLN A 45 3.25 -8.21 7.02
C GLN A 45 1.75 -8.39 7.27
N GLU A 46 1.12 -7.49 8.03
CA GLU A 46 -0.32 -7.52 8.34
C GLU A 46 -1.17 -7.51 7.07
N LEU A 47 -0.79 -6.68 6.08
CA LEU A 47 -1.52 -6.55 4.81
C LEU A 47 -1.74 -7.89 4.09
N PHE A 48 -0.66 -8.68 3.94
CA PHE A 48 -0.71 -9.95 3.21
C PHE A 48 -1.11 -11.13 4.08
N HIS A 49 -1.15 -10.96 5.40
CA HIS A 49 -1.68 -11.96 6.31
C HIS A 49 -3.21 -12.07 6.21
N ASP A 50 -3.90 -10.94 6.06
CA ASP A 50 -5.34 -10.87 5.84
C ASP A 50 -5.69 -9.71 4.89
N THR A 51 -5.72 -10.01 3.60
CA THR A 51 -6.08 -9.03 2.56
C THR A 51 -7.57 -8.68 2.58
N GLY A 52 -8.43 -9.51 3.20
CA GLY A 52 -9.85 -9.19 3.39
C GLY A 52 -10.06 -8.02 4.34
N ASN A 53 -9.08 -7.76 5.20
CA ASN A 53 -9.08 -6.64 6.14
C ASN A 53 -8.47 -5.34 5.57
N LEU A 54 -8.27 -5.24 4.25
CA LEU A 54 -7.59 -4.11 3.61
C LEU A 54 -8.17 -2.74 4.00
N ALA A 55 -9.50 -2.61 4.07
CA ALA A 55 -10.13 -1.34 4.41
C ALA A 55 -9.77 -0.86 5.83
N HIS A 56 -9.72 -1.77 6.80
CA HIS A 56 -9.29 -1.46 8.16
C HIS A 56 -7.77 -1.22 8.22
N TRP A 57 -7.00 -2.03 7.50
CA TRP A 57 -5.55 -1.87 7.43
C TRP A 57 -5.17 -0.48 6.90
N VAL A 58 -5.82 0.00 5.83
CA VAL A 58 -5.55 1.33 5.27
C VAL A 58 -5.87 2.43 6.29
N GLN A 59 -6.99 2.32 7.01
CA GLN A 59 -7.35 3.28 8.07
C GLN A 59 -6.32 3.31 9.20
N ASP A 60 -5.84 2.15 9.64
CA ASP A 60 -4.79 2.05 10.65
C ASP A 60 -3.47 2.66 10.18
N VAL A 61 -3.18 2.56 8.88
CA VAL A 61 -1.96 3.10 8.26
C VAL A 61 -2.00 4.62 8.21
N ILE A 62 -3.06 5.21 7.64
CA ILE A 62 -3.16 6.67 7.50
C ILE A 62 -3.58 7.38 8.79
N GLY A 63 -4.16 6.66 9.76
CA GLY A 63 -4.51 7.20 11.07
C GLY A 63 -3.46 6.93 12.15
N ASN A 64 -2.27 6.44 11.77
CA ASN A 64 -1.26 5.94 12.71
C ASN A 64 -0.74 7.03 13.67
N ASP A 65 -0.73 8.29 13.25
CA ASP A 65 -0.33 9.43 14.09
C ASP A 65 -1.51 10.12 14.81
N GLY A 66 -2.72 9.57 14.66
CA GLY A 66 -3.96 10.09 15.24
C GLY A 66 -4.55 11.29 14.49
N GLN A 67 -4.00 11.67 13.34
CA GLN A 67 -4.52 12.73 12.47
C GLN A 67 -4.72 12.19 11.06
N TYR A 68 -5.56 12.90 10.28
CA TYR A 68 -5.70 12.63 8.85
C TYR A 68 -5.35 13.90 8.10
N THR A 69 -4.28 13.85 7.32
CA THR A 69 -3.81 14.91 6.46
C THR A 69 -4.60 14.94 5.15
N PRO A 70 -4.61 16.08 4.43
CA PRO A 70 -5.21 16.15 3.10
C PRO A 70 -4.65 15.13 2.11
N ASP A 71 -3.35 14.86 2.17
CA ASP A 71 -2.66 13.91 1.28
C ASP A 71 -3.14 12.46 1.53
N GLU A 72 -3.34 12.10 2.81
CA GLU A 72 -3.89 10.79 3.20
C GLU A 72 -5.34 10.61 2.77
N TRP A 73 -6.18 11.65 2.95
CA TRP A 73 -7.56 11.63 2.48
C TRP A 73 -7.66 11.48 0.97
N GLN A 74 -6.81 12.19 0.24
CA GLN A 74 -6.75 12.08 -1.21
C GLN A 74 -6.34 10.67 -1.63
N ALA A 75 -5.26 10.12 -1.04
CA ALA A 75 -4.77 8.79 -1.37
C ALA A 75 -5.81 7.69 -1.06
N LEU A 76 -6.50 7.79 0.07
CA LEU A 76 -7.61 6.89 0.42
C LEU A 76 -8.76 6.99 -0.59
N GLY A 77 -9.15 8.20 -0.98
CA GLY A 77 -10.22 8.44 -1.95
C GLY A 77 -9.91 7.83 -3.33
N GLU A 78 -8.64 7.86 -3.76
CA GLU A 78 -8.20 7.29 -5.03
C GLU A 78 -8.27 5.75 -5.07
N MET A 79 -8.26 5.06 -3.92
CA MET A 79 -8.36 3.60 -3.88
C MET A 79 -9.77 3.08 -4.19
N ASP A 80 -10.81 3.91 -4.03
CA ASP A 80 -12.21 3.54 -4.28
C ASP A 80 -12.67 2.26 -3.55
N LEU A 81 -12.24 2.09 -2.30
CA LEU A 81 -12.55 0.92 -1.47
C LEU A 81 -14.03 0.82 -1.07
N LEU A 82 -14.80 1.91 -1.22
CA LEU A 82 -16.19 1.98 -0.80
C LEU A 82 -17.14 1.18 -1.71
N GLU A 83 -16.81 1.04 -2.99
CA GLU A 83 -17.68 0.34 -3.94
C GLU A 83 -17.44 -1.17 -3.97
N ASN A 84 -16.18 -1.63 -3.85
CA ASN A 84 -15.87 -3.06 -3.80
C ASN A 84 -14.43 -3.37 -3.35
N VAL A 85 -14.22 -3.58 -2.05
CA VAL A 85 -12.92 -3.99 -1.48
C VAL A 85 -12.41 -5.30 -2.09
N GLU A 86 -13.29 -6.27 -2.31
CA GLU A 86 -12.91 -7.59 -2.84
C GLU A 86 -12.28 -7.47 -4.24
N LYS A 87 -12.90 -6.69 -5.14
CA LYS A 87 -12.36 -6.42 -6.48
C LYS A 87 -11.03 -5.65 -6.43
N PHE A 88 -10.89 -4.72 -5.48
CA PHE A 88 -9.62 -4.04 -5.28
C PHE A 88 -8.53 -5.04 -4.92
N VAL A 89 -8.81 -5.93 -3.96
CA VAL A 89 -7.89 -6.96 -3.48
C VAL A 89 -7.55 -7.96 -4.59
N GLU A 90 -8.54 -8.45 -5.34
CA GLU A 90 -8.31 -9.36 -6.48
C GLU A 90 -7.39 -8.73 -7.53
N GLY A 91 -7.64 -7.46 -7.88
CA GLY A 91 -6.80 -6.71 -8.82
C GLY A 91 -5.38 -6.48 -8.26
N LEU A 92 -5.26 -6.11 -6.99
CA LEU A 92 -3.98 -5.94 -6.30
C LEU A 92 -3.16 -7.23 -6.32
N LEU A 93 -3.77 -8.37 -5.98
CA LEU A 93 -3.09 -9.66 -5.97
C LEU A 93 -2.66 -10.09 -7.37
N THR A 94 -3.51 -9.86 -8.38
CA THR A 94 -3.16 -10.11 -9.79
C THR A 94 -1.95 -9.28 -10.23
N GLU A 95 -1.90 -8.01 -9.83
CA GLU A 95 -0.75 -7.13 -10.13
C GLU A 95 0.52 -7.58 -9.41
N VAL A 96 0.41 -8.00 -8.15
CA VAL A 96 1.54 -8.48 -7.34
C VAL A 96 2.12 -9.80 -7.88
N GLU A 97 1.27 -10.73 -8.34
CA GLU A 97 1.71 -11.99 -8.95
C GLU A 97 2.41 -11.80 -10.30
N ALA A 98 2.20 -10.66 -10.96
CA ALA A 98 2.79 -10.33 -12.26
C ALA A 98 4.15 -9.61 -12.17
N LEU A 99 4.63 -9.29 -10.97
CA LEU A 99 5.94 -8.67 -10.70
C LEU A 99 7.10 -9.67 -10.79
#